data_AF-A0A4R3UZB2-F1
#
_entry.id   AF-A0A4R3UZB2-F1
#
_cell.length_a   1.000
_cell.length_b   1.000
_cell.length_c   1.000
_cell.angle_alpha   90.00
_cell.angle_beta   90.00
_cell.angle_gamma   90.00
#
_symmetry.space_group_name_H-M   'P 1'
#
loop_
_entity.id
_entity.type
_entity.pdbx_description
1 polymer ?
#
loop_
_entity_poly.entity_id
_entity_poly.type
_entity_poly.pdbx_seq_one_letter_code
_entity_poly.pdbx_strand_id
1 'polypeptide(L)'
;MINKRDFLKGGATAIVASTGTTAAMARVRPSLGSQAGLASWQAHVGQRFEVDGHPVTLQAVRRVPSPQAGEQFSLSFAGPLPPGLGDALHTLALQGGAAQTLYLARTPLGLRADFCHLQS
;
A
#
# COMPACT_ATOMS: atom_id res chain seq x y z
N MET A 1 -31.29 -53.52 35.23
CA MET A 1 -30.85 -52.53 36.23
C MET A 1 -29.50 -52.97 36.79
N ILE A 2 -28.40 -52.40 36.29
CA ILE A 2 -27.12 -52.21 37.01
C ILE A 2 -26.27 -51.29 36.13
N ASN A 3 -25.72 -50.28 36.77
CA ASN A 3 -25.02 -49.13 36.20
C ASN A 3 -23.56 -49.19 36.69
N LYS A 4 -22.67 -48.41 36.05
CA LYS A 4 -21.24 -48.22 36.33
C LYS A 4 -20.27 -49.30 35.84
N ARG A 5 -19.77 -49.11 34.61
CA ARG A 5 -18.38 -49.43 34.28
C ARG A 5 -17.57 -48.14 34.28
N ASP A 6 -17.00 -47.89 35.44
CA ASP A 6 -15.78 -47.11 35.63
C ASP A 6 -14.69 -47.69 34.72
N PHE A 7 -14.16 -46.89 33.81
CA PHE A 7 -12.91 -47.19 33.11
C PHE A 7 -12.09 -45.91 32.98
N LEU A 8 -11.51 -45.48 34.10
CA LEU A 8 -10.39 -44.56 34.13
C LEU A 8 -9.12 -45.30 33.72
N LYS A 9 -8.59 -45.09 32.51
CA LYS A 9 -7.14 -44.95 32.23
C LYS A 9 -6.84 -44.86 30.74
N GLY A 10 -6.08 -43.85 30.35
CA GLY A 10 -5.37 -43.83 29.07
C GLY A 10 -5.31 -42.42 28.51
N GLY A 11 -4.29 -41.66 28.91
CA GLY A 11 -4.09 -40.30 28.44
C GLY A 11 -3.84 -40.20 26.94
N ALA A 12 -4.25 -39.08 26.36
CA ALA A 12 -3.54 -38.35 25.32
C ALA A 12 -4.22 -36.99 25.21
N THR A 13 -3.41 -35.95 25.27
CA THR A 13 -3.75 -34.54 25.06
C THR A 13 -4.58 -34.36 23.78
N ALA A 14 -5.90 -34.22 23.92
CA ALA A 14 -6.72 -33.61 22.89
C ALA A 14 -6.45 -32.10 22.96
N ILE A 15 -5.56 -31.65 22.08
CA ILE A 15 -5.38 -30.23 21.75
C ILE A 15 -6.78 -29.71 21.43
N VAL A 16 -7.32 -28.89 22.32
CA VAL A 16 -8.48 -28.06 22.01
C VAL A 16 -8.02 -27.17 20.88
N ALA A 17 -8.42 -27.53 19.65
CA ALA A 17 -8.25 -26.71 18.48
C ALA A 17 -9.00 -25.41 18.75
N SER A 18 -8.18 -24.43 19.14
CA SER A 18 -8.37 -23.00 19.15
C SER A 18 -9.73 -22.55 18.61
N THR A 19 -10.56 -22.09 19.54
CA THR A 19 -11.49 -20.98 19.36
C THR A 19 -11.02 -20.10 18.20
N GLY A 20 -11.86 -20.02 17.17
CA GLY A 20 -11.53 -19.38 15.90
C GLY A 20 -10.82 -18.05 16.11
N THR A 21 -9.49 -18.08 15.94
CA THR A 21 -8.68 -16.92 15.60
C THR A 21 -8.95 -16.59 14.14
N THR A 22 -10.20 -16.25 13.83
CA THR A 22 -10.50 -15.26 12.79
C THR A 22 -10.31 -13.86 13.40
N ALA A 23 -9.22 -13.67 14.15
CA ALA A 23 -8.58 -12.38 14.21
C ALA A 23 -8.20 -12.11 12.76
N ALA A 24 -9.00 -11.25 12.14
CA ALA A 24 -8.79 -10.72 10.83
C ALA A 24 -7.28 -10.64 10.58
N MET A 25 -6.80 -11.36 9.57
CA MET A 25 -5.73 -10.78 8.76
C MET A 25 -6.36 -9.47 8.27
N ALA A 26 -6.24 -8.43 9.09
CA ALA A 26 -6.32 -7.06 8.66
C ALA A 26 -5.26 -7.04 7.58
N ARG A 27 -5.71 -7.25 6.35
CA ARG A 27 -4.96 -7.11 5.12
C ARG A 27 -4.30 -5.77 5.33
N VAL A 28 -3.02 -5.77 5.72
CA VAL A 28 -2.31 -4.57 6.15
C VAL A 28 -2.35 -3.70 4.93
N ARG A 29 -3.34 -2.81 4.86
CA ARG A 29 -3.51 -1.92 3.73
C ARG A 29 -2.34 -0.98 3.91
N PRO A 30 -1.35 -1.00 3.01
CA PRO A 30 -0.29 -0.02 3.10
C PRO A 30 -1.00 1.34 3.12
N SER A 31 -0.70 2.14 4.14
CA SER A 31 -1.28 3.46 4.31
C SER A 31 -0.24 4.46 3.83
N LEU A 32 -0.69 5.37 3.00
CA LEU A 32 0.18 6.38 2.42
C LEU A 32 0.08 7.64 3.28
N GLY A 33 1.08 7.83 4.15
CA GLY A 33 1.19 9.00 4.99
C GLY A 33 1.78 10.20 4.25
N SER A 34 1.62 11.40 4.81
CA SER A 34 2.16 12.65 4.26
C SER A 34 3.68 12.66 4.05
N GLN A 35 4.42 11.78 4.76
CA GLN A 35 5.87 11.58 4.64
C GLN A 35 6.23 10.17 4.12
N ALA A 36 5.43 9.60 3.23
CA ALA A 36 5.72 8.28 2.65
C ALA A 36 7.07 8.29 1.91
N GLY A 37 8.03 7.52 2.42
CA GLY A 37 9.35 7.29 1.80
C GLY A 37 9.31 6.25 0.68
N LEU A 38 10.48 5.91 0.13
CA LEU A 38 10.61 5.01 -1.02
C LEU A 38 9.88 3.67 -0.80
N ALA A 39 10.14 3.01 0.33
CA ALA A 39 9.59 1.69 0.64
C ALA A 39 8.05 1.70 0.77
N SER A 40 7.50 2.77 1.33
CA SER A 40 6.05 2.95 1.44
C SER A 40 5.42 2.98 0.06
N TRP A 41 5.94 3.79 -0.86
CA TRP A 41 5.45 3.87 -2.24
C TRP A 41 5.61 2.57 -3.01
N GLN A 42 6.71 1.84 -2.81
CA GLN A 42 6.94 0.55 -3.45
C GLN A 42 5.85 -0.48 -3.10
N ALA A 43 5.31 -0.45 -1.88
CA ALA A 43 4.21 -1.32 -1.45
C ALA A 43 2.88 -1.05 -2.19
N HIS A 44 2.77 0.08 -2.89
CA HIS A 44 1.59 0.48 -3.64
C HIS A 44 1.72 0.29 -5.17
N VAL A 45 2.84 -0.25 -5.66
CA VAL A 45 2.98 -0.56 -7.09
C VAL A 45 1.88 -1.54 -7.52
N GLY A 46 1.24 -1.26 -8.65
CA GLY A 46 0.08 -1.97 -9.18
C GLY A 46 -1.27 -1.51 -8.60
N GLN A 47 -1.27 -0.65 -7.57
CA GLN A 47 -2.52 -0.11 -7.02
C GLN A 47 -3.07 1.04 -7.85
N ARG A 48 -4.40 1.18 -7.80
CA ARG A 48 -5.16 2.22 -8.48
C ARG A 48 -5.36 3.42 -7.55
N PHE A 49 -5.08 4.59 -8.10
CA PHE A 49 -5.27 5.90 -7.51
C PHE A 49 -6.22 6.71 -8.40
N GLU A 50 -6.77 7.78 -7.84
CA GLU A 50 -7.54 8.77 -8.58
C GLU A 50 -6.84 10.12 -8.53
N VAL A 51 -6.79 10.78 -9.68
CA VAL A 51 -6.23 12.12 -9.89
C VAL A 51 -7.29 12.95 -10.57
N ASP A 52 -7.82 13.96 -9.88
CA ASP A 52 -8.92 14.80 -10.39
C ASP A 52 -10.09 13.98 -10.96
N GLY A 53 -10.47 12.90 -10.25
CA GLY A 53 -11.53 11.97 -10.68
C GLY A 53 -11.14 11.01 -11.82
N HIS A 54 -9.89 11.04 -12.28
CA HIS A 54 -9.38 10.13 -13.31
C HIS A 54 -8.56 9.01 -12.69
N PRO A 55 -8.88 7.75 -13.04
CA PRO A 55 -8.16 6.63 -12.47
C PRO A 55 -6.80 6.45 -13.12
N VAL A 56 -5.78 6.30 -12.29
CA VAL A 56 -4.40 5.99 -12.68
C VAL A 56 -3.87 4.83 -11.85
N THR A 57 -2.91 4.09 -12.38
CA THR A 57 -2.25 2.99 -11.67
C THR A 57 -0.79 3.36 -11.46
N LEU A 58 -0.28 3.18 -10.23
CA LEU A 58 1.14 3.31 -9.94
C LEU A 58 1.90 2.14 -10.60
N GLN A 59 2.65 2.42 -11.65
CA GLN A 59 3.38 1.41 -12.43
C GLN A 59 4.76 1.10 -11.85
N ALA A 60 5.45 2.14 -11.38
CA ALA A 60 6.82 1.98 -10.91
C ALA A 60 7.18 3.03 -9.86
N VAL A 61 8.10 2.63 -8.98
CA VAL A 61 8.80 3.49 -8.06
C VAL A 61 10.29 3.24 -8.26
N ARG A 62 11.02 4.25 -8.70
CA ARG A 62 12.43 4.13 -9.06
C ARG A 62 13.26 5.01 -8.16
N ARG A 63 14.26 4.44 -7.49
CA ARG A 63 15.28 5.23 -6.82
C ARG A 63 16.10 5.98 -7.87
N VAL A 64 16.36 7.25 -7.62
CA VAL A 64 17.18 8.11 -8.47
C VAL A 64 18.49 8.38 -7.75
N PRO A 65 19.65 8.35 -8.44
CA PRO A 65 20.92 8.75 -7.83
C PRO A 65 20.82 10.19 -7.31
N SER A 66 21.17 10.40 -6.05
CA SER A 66 21.25 11.72 -5.42
C SER A 66 22.69 11.99 -5.00
N PRO A 67 23.24 13.19 -5.27
CA PRO A 67 24.53 13.60 -4.72
C PRO A 67 24.45 13.99 -3.23
N GLN A 68 23.26 14.10 -2.65
CA GLN A 68 23.03 14.52 -1.27
C GLN A 68 22.57 13.34 -0.40
N ALA A 69 22.93 13.35 0.89
CA ALA A 69 22.48 12.35 1.86
C ALA A 69 20.95 12.40 2.01
N GLY A 70 20.29 11.27 1.74
CA GLY A 70 18.83 11.18 1.73
C GLY A 70 18.28 10.17 0.72
N GLU A 71 16.96 10.20 0.54
CA GLU A 71 16.24 9.41 -0.45
C GLU A 71 15.77 10.30 -1.61
N GLN A 72 16.13 9.92 -2.83
CA GLN A 72 15.53 10.50 -4.04
C GLN A 72 14.91 9.39 -4.88
N PHE A 73 13.66 9.59 -5.29
CA PHE A 73 12.93 8.60 -6.07
C PHE A 73 11.84 9.24 -6.92
N SER A 74 11.44 8.51 -7.97
CA SER A 74 10.39 8.91 -8.89
C SER A 74 9.28 7.88 -8.89
N LEU A 75 8.04 8.35 -8.91
CA LEU A 75 6.84 7.56 -9.15
C LEU A 75 6.44 7.69 -10.61
N SER A 76 5.92 6.62 -11.20
CA SER A 76 5.35 6.64 -12.54
C SER A 76 3.95 6.06 -12.50
N PHE A 77 2.97 6.83 -12.96
CA PHE A 77 1.57 6.43 -13.04
C PHE A 77 1.16 6.31 -14.50
N ALA A 78 0.31 5.34 -14.81
CA ALA A 78 -0.28 5.18 -16.14
C ALA A 78 -1.80 5.01 -16.05
N GLY A 79 -2.52 5.51 -17.04
CA GLY A 79 -3.98 5.42 -17.09
C GLY A 79 -4.57 6.34 -18.15
N PRO A 80 -5.90 6.30 -18.35
CA PRO A 80 -6.60 7.25 -19.20
C PRO A 80 -6.59 8.63 -18.54
N LEU A 81 -5.74 9.51 -19.05
CA LEU A 81 -5.58 10.87 -18.55
C LEU A 81 -6.19 11.87 -19.53
N PRO A 82 -6.92 12.89 -19.05
CA PRO A 82 -7.50 13.88 -19.94
C PRO A 82 -6.37 14.72 -20.56
N PRO A 83 -6.60 15.29 -21.78
CA PRO A 83 -5.60 16.09 -22.47
C PRO A 83 -5.28 17.41 -21.75
N GLY A 84 -6.21 17.91 -20.92
CA GLY A 84 -6.03 19.13 -20.13
C GLY A 84 -5.24 18.94 -18.82
N LEU A 85 -4.86 17.71 -18.45
CA LEU A 85 -4.07 17.48 -17.24
C LEU A 85 -2.59 17.80 -17.51
N GLY A 86 -2.19 18.99 -17.09
CA GLY A 86 -0.82 19.49 -17.17
C GLY A 86 -0.04 19.35 -15.87
N ASP A 87 1.16 19.92 -15.89
CA ASP A 87 2.12 19.86 -14.79
C ASP A 87 1.66 20.78 -13.64
N ALA A 88 1.19 20.20 -12.55
CA ALA A 88 0.68 20.96 -11.40
C ALA A 88 0.68 20.13 -10.11
N LEU A 89 0.29 20.77 -9.00
CA LEU A 89 -0.08 20.06 -7.78
C LEU A 89 -1.47 19.46 -7.96
N HIS A 90 -1.55 18.14 -7.79
CA HIS A 90 -2.77 17.36 -7.90
C HIS A 90 -3.01 16.55 -6.63
N THR A 91 -4.27 16.34 -6.28
CA THR A 91 -4.62 15.45 -5.17
C THR A 91 -4.75 14.02 -5.68
N LEU A 92 -3.86 13.16 -5.20
CA LEU A 92 -3.80 11.73 -5.48
C LEU A 92 -4.57 10.98 -4.37
N ALA A 93 -5.71 10.37 -4.70
CA ALA A 93 -6.51 9.61 -3.74
C ALA A 93 -6.33 8.10 -3.95
N LEU A 94 -5.96 7.37 -2.90
CA LEU A 94 -6.00 5.91 -2.94
C LEU A 94 -7.45 5.44 -2.75
N GLN A 95 -7.90 4.46 -3.52
CA GLN A 95 -9.27 3.97 -3.43
C GLN A 95 -9.61 3.49 -2.00
N GLY A 96 -10.50 4.22 -1.31
CA GLY A 96 -10.87 3.94 0.08
C GLY A 96 -9.74 4.14 1.08
N GLY A 97 -8.77 5.01 0.77
CA GLY A 97 -7.61 5.32 1.58
C GLY A 97 -7.35 6.82 1.72
N ALA A 98 -6.13 7.16 2.12
CA ALA A 98 -5.70 8.55 2.27
C ALA A 98 -5.53 9.23 0.91
N ALA A 99 -5.71 10.55 0.91
CA ALA A 99 -5.39 11.42 -0.22
C ALA A 99 -4.12 12.20 0.08
N GLN A 100 -3.29 12.41 -0.94
CA GLN A 100 -2.05 13.17 -0.83
C GLN A 100 -1.91 14.13 -2.00
N THR A 101 -1.54 15.37 -1.72
CA THR A 101 -1.25 16.36 -2.77
C THR A 101 0.20 16.24 -3.20
N LEU A 102 0.41 16.00 -4.50
CA LEU A 102 1.72 15.79 -5.11
C LEU A 102 1.87 16.65 -6.36
N TYR A 103 3.10 17.07 -6.67
CA TYR A 103 3.38 17.62 -7.99
C TYR A 103 3.45 16.48 -9.00
N LEU A 104 2.57 16.49 -10.01
CA LEU A 104 2.57 15.50 -11.08
C LEU A 104 2.95 16.19 -12.39
N ALA A 105 4.02 15.71 -13.01
CA ALA A 105 4.41 16.09 -14.36
C ALA A 105 3.79 15.13 -15.38
N ARG A 106 3.27 15.68 -16.48
CA ARG A 106 2.77 14.92 -17.61
C ARG A 106 3.94 14.40 -18.43
N THR A 107 3.89 13.11 -18.74
CA THR A 107 4.87 12.43 -19.59
C THR A 107 4.16 11.72 -20.75
N PRO A 108 4.88 11.32 -21.81
CA PRO A 108 4.30 10.53 -22.89
C PRO A 108 3.69 9.19 -22.43
N LEU A 109 4.13 8.67 -21.28
CA LEU A 109 3.70 7.38 -20.74
C LEU A 109 2.66 7.50 -19.61
N GLY A 110 2.29 8.72 -19.20
CA GLY A 110 1.36 8.95 -18.10
C GLY A 110 1.79 10.11 -17.20
N LEU A 111 1.77 9.94 -15.88
CA LEU A 111 2.20 10.95 -14.91
C LEU A 111 3.45 10.52 -14.16
N ARG A 112 4.22 11.50 -13.72
CA ARG A 112 5.42 11.30 -12.90
C ARG A 112 5.41 12.24 -11.70
N ALA A 113 5.83 11.73 -10.56
CA ALA A 113 6.10 12.55 -9.37
C ALA A 113 7.52 12.27 -8.90
N ASP A 114 8.27 13.32 -8.55
CA ASP A 114 9.64 13.21 -8.08
C ASP A 114 9.73 13.67 -6.63
N PHE A 115 10.43 12.89 -5.81
CA PHE A 115 10.60 13.14 -4.39
C PHE A 115 12.07 13.25 -4.05
N CYS A 116 12.37 14.20 -3.16
CA CYS A 116 13.65 14.34 -2.52
C CYS A 116 13.41 14.50 -1.02
N HIS A 117 13.83 13.50 -0.25
CA HIS A 117 13.80 13.52 1.19
C HIS A 117 15.24 13.61 1.69
N LEU A 118 15.66 14.80 2.08
CA LEU A 118 17.00 15.06 2.60
C LEU A 118 17.08 14.65 4.07
N GLN A 119 18.17 13.99 4.45
CA GLN A 119 18.49 13.77 5.86
C GLN A 119 19.11 15.06 6.40
N SER A 120 18.38 15.75 7.28
CA SER A 120 18.85 16.92 8.03
C SER A 120 19.66 16.52 9.25
#